data_AF-A0A6A6HRQ5-F1
#
_entry.id   AF-A0A6A6HRQ5-F1
#
_cell.length_a   1.000
_cell.length_b   1.000
_cell.length_c   1.000
_cell.angle_alpha   90.00
_cell.angle_beta   90.00
_cell.angle_gamma   90.00
#
_symmetry.space_group_name_H-M   'P 1'
#
loop_
_entity.id
_entity.type
_entity.pdbx_description
1 polymer ?
#
loop_
_entity_poly.entity_id
_entity_poly.type
_entity_poly.pdbx_seq_one_letter_code
_entity_poly.pdbx_strand_id
1 'polypeptide(L)'
;MAASTLYVLYNADASVMGKLKYGYRKICKSSEKNPACAACDITHGGLSLNETPAWVDAKKAIEAESECKVVQWHRDELSSDMKGFVASANLRYPAVVADKAEGGFVEVMSSSELAACKGDAQKMVEGLREKGYMQQKQASL
;
A
#
# COMPACT_ATOMS: atom_id res chain seq x y z
N MET A 1 -6.19 -23.01 -3.35
CA MET A 1 -6.85 -21.71 -3.64
C MET A 1 -5.88 -20.88 -4.45
N ALA A 2 -6.36 -20.01 -5.34
CA ALA A 2 -5.44 -19.23 -6.18
C ALA A 2 -4.65 -18.24 -5.30
N ALA A 3 -3.35 -18.13 -5.55
CA ALA A 3 -2.53 -17.09 -4.94
C ALA A 3 -3.17 -15.72 -5.23
N SER A 4 -3.42 -14.94 -4.19
CA SER A 4 -4.05 -13.62 -4.31
C SER A 4 -2.99 -12.53 -4.47
N THR A 5 -3.34 -11.36 -4.99
CA THR A 5 -2.40 -10.21 -5.05
C THR A 5 -2.84 -9.14 -4.07
N LEU A 6 -1.89 -8.58 -3.32
CA LEU A 6 -2.05 -7.36 -2.53
C LEU A 6 -1.38 -6.19 -3.26
N TYR A 7 -2.19 -5.23 -3.67
CA TYR A 7 -1.76 -4.02 -4.37
C TYR A 7 -1.64 -2.86 -3.40
N VAL A 8 -0.43 -2.33 -3.24
CA VAL A 8 -0.17 -1.07 -2.54
C VAL A 8 -0.21 0.06 -3.55
N LEU A 9 -1.28 0.87 -3.49
CA LEU A 9 -1.54 1.95 -4.44
C LEU A 9 -1.04 3.28 -3.87
N TYR A 10 -0.09 3.90 -4.57
CA TYR A 10 0.47 5.19 -4.15
C TYR A 10 -0.39 6.38 -4.59
N ASN A 11 -0.40 7.45 -3.78
CA ASN A 11 -0.77 8.79 -4.23
C ASN A 11 0.41 9.50 -4.92
N ALA A 12 1.02 8.85 -5.90
CA ALA A 12 2.15 9.36 -6.66
C ALA A 12 2.14 8.78 -8.08
N ASP A 13 2.84 9.45 -8.99
CA ASP A 13 3.07 8.98 -10.36
C ASP A 13 4.53 8.51 -10.46
N ALA A 14 4.80 7.42 -11.18
CA ALA A 14 6.15 6.85 -11.31
C ALA A 14 7.11 7.77 -12.11
N SER A 15 6.54 8.67 -12.92
CA SER A 15 7.29 9.67 -13.69
C SER A 15 8.27 10.50 -12.83
N VAL A 16 9.37 10.96 -13.46
CA VAL A 16 10.45 11.74 -12.80
C VAL A 16 9.91 12.94 -12.01
N MET A 17 8.84 13.57 -12.50
CA MET A 17 8.16 14.67 -11.84
C MET A 17 7.46 14.25 -10.53
N GLY A 18 6.89 13.04 -10.47
CA GLY A 18 6.29 12.47 -9.25
C GLY A 18 7.32 12.15 -8.18
N LYS A 19 8.49 11.62 -8.60
CA LYS A 19 9.64 11.34 -7.74
C LYS A 19 10.20 12.60 -7.07
N LEU A 20 10.32 13.71 -7.82
CA LEU A 20 10.76 15.01 -7.28
C LEU A 20 9.73 15.63 -6.32
N LYS A 21 8.43 15.52 -6.63
CA LYS A 21 7.35 16.01 -5.76
C LYS A 21 7.28 15.29 -4.41
N TYR A 22 7.66 14.01 -4.36
CA TYR A 22 7.64 13.21 -3.14
C TYR A 22 8.65 13.72 -2.10
N GLY A 23 9.93 13.83 -2.49
CA GLY A 23 10.97 14.39 -1.61
C GLY A 23 10.72 15.87 -1.26
N TYR A 24 10.17 16.64 -2.20
CA TYR A 24 9.82 18.05 -1.98
C TYR A 24 8.68 18.23 -0.96
N ARG A 25 7.66 17.34 -0.90
CA ARG A 25 6.50 17.49 0.00
C ARG A 25 6.79 17.29 1.48
N LYS A 26 7.76 16.44 1.82
CA LYS A 26 8.19 16.26 3.22
C LYS A 26 8.97 17.50 3.72
N ILE A 27 9.56 18.25 2.80
CA ILE A 27 10.27 19.51 3.04
C ILE A 27 9.32 20.72 2.95
N CYS A 28 8.31 20.67 2.07
CA CYS A 28 7.32 21.72 1.81
C CYS A 28 5.91 21.18 2.06
N LYS A 29 5.40 21.45 3.27
CA LYS A 29 4.06 21.15 3.82
C LYS A 29 3.06 20.60 2.80
N SER A 30 2.71 19.32 2.96
CA SER A 30 1.60 18.70 2.25
C SER A 30 0.31 19.52 2.41
N SER A 31 -0.45 19.68 1.33
CA SER A 31 -1.69 20.47 1.30
C SER A 31 -2.90 19.56 1.50
N GLU A 32 -3.99 20.08 2.07
CA GLU A 32 -5.29 19.36 2.19
C GLU A 32 -5.79 18.83 0.84
N LYS A 33 -5.48 19.52 -0.27
CA LYS A 33 -5.89 19.10 -1.62
C LYS A 33 -5.01 17.99 -2.20
N ASN A 34 -3.82 17.77 -1.64
CA ASN A 34 -2.93 16.71 -2.09
C ASN A 34 -1.99 16.30 -0.93
N PRO A 35 -2.47 15.44 -0.01
CA PRO A 35 -1.73 15.07 1.18
C PRO A 35 -0.47 14.27 0.85
N ALA A 36 0.45 14.14 1.81
CA ALA A 36 1.59 13.24 1.71
C ALA A 36 1.10 11.81 1.43
N CYS A 37 1.86 11.05 0.65
CA CYS A 37 1.53 9.66 0.38
C CYS A 37 2.02 8.78 1.53
N ALA A 38 1.13 8.41 2.45
CA ALA A 38 1.44 7.55 3.58
C ALA A 38 2.03 6.19 3.17
N ALA A 39 1.56 5.58 2.07
CA ALA A 39 2.13 4.35 1.55
C ALA A 39 3.59 4.53 1.12
N CYS A 40 3.95 5.66 0.49
CA CYS A 40 5.35 5.93 0.18
C CYS A 40 6.18 6.13 1.46
N ASP A 41 5.62 6.76 2.51
CA ASP A 41 6.33 6.91 3.78
C ASP A 41 6.62 5.54 4.41
N ILE A 42 5.66 4.62 4.35
CA ILE A 42 5.80 3.23 4.80
C ILE A 42 6.88 2.50 3.99
N THR A 43 6.85 2.60 2.66
CA THR A 43 7.72 1.80 1.80
C THR A 43 9.12 2.38 1.60
N HIS A 44 9.26 3.71 1.60
CA HIS A 44 10.50 4.42 1.25
C HIS A 44 11.03 5.38 2.32
N GLY A 45 10.32 5.56 3.44
CA GLY A 45 10.76 6.42 4.55
C GLY A 45 10.73 7.94 4.29
N GLY A 46 10.20 8.38 3.15
CA GLY A 46 9.95 9.81 2.85
C GLY A 46 10.92 10.51 1.92
N LEU A 47 12.17 10.07 1.84
CA LEU A 47 13.24 10.80 1.15
C LEU A 47 13.98 9.98 0.08
N SER A 48 13.74 8.67 0.05
CA SER A 48 14.39 7.73 -0.86
C SER A 48 13.41 7.27 -1.93
N LEU A 49 13.96 6.80 -3.05
CA LEU A 49 13.23 6.01 -4.04
C LEU A 49 13.41 4.50 -3.84
N ASN A 50 14.35 4.11 -2.98
CA ASN A 50 14.58 2.73 -2.62
C ASN A 50 13.64 2.31 -1.50
N GLU A 51 13.21 1.07 -1.53
CA GLU A 51 12.48 0.44 -0.43
C GLU A 51 13.34 0.45 0.85
N THR A 52 12.73 0.71 2.00
CA THR A 52 13.41 0.61 3.29
C THR A 52 13.63 -0.87 3.65
N PRO A 53 14.68 -1.22 4.42
CA PRO A 53 14.85 -2.59 4.91
C PRO A 53 13.61 -3.09 5.69
N ALA A 54 13.02 -2.23 6.52
CA ALA A 54 11.81 -2.54 7.29
C ALA A 54 10.63 -2.90 6.38
N TRP A 55 10.45 -2.18 5.27
CA TRP A 55 9.43 -2.52 4.28
C TRP A 55 9.75 -3.82 3.53
N VAL A 56 11.02 -4.04 3.15
CA VAL A 56 11.42 -5.29 2.49
C VAL A 56 11.12 -6.51 3.38
N ASP A 57 11.38 -6.41 4.68
CA ASP A 57 11.09 -7.48 5.64
C ASP A 57 9.58 -7.66 5.86
N ALA A 58 8.83 -6.55 5.97
CA ALA A 58 7.37 -6.58 6.05
C ALA A 58 6.74 -7.23 4.80
N LYS A 59 7.21 -6.87 3.61
CA LYS A 59 6.78 -7.45 2.34
C LYS A 59 7.01 -8.96 2.31
N LYS A 60 8.20 -9.42 2.70
CA LYS A 60 8.49 -10.86 2.80
C LYS A 60 7.57 -11.57 3.79
N ALA A 61 7.28 -10.94 4.93
CA ALA A 61 6.36 -11.50 5.93
C ALA A 61 4.93 -11.61 5.37
N ILE A 62 4.44 -10.57 4.68
CA ILE A 62 3.13 -10.61 4.00
C ILE A 62 3.10 -11.78 3.00
N GLU A 63 4.09 -11.86 2.11
CA GLU A 63 4.11 -12.90 1.08
C GLU A 63 4.24 -14.31 1.65
N ALA A 64 4.95 -14.47 2.78
CA ALA A 64 5.12 -15.76 3.45
C ALA A 64 3.89 -16.19 4.28
N GLU A 65 3.14 -15.26 4.87
CA GLU A 65 2.03 -15.55 5.80
C GLU A 65 0.64 -15.49 5.16
N SER A 66 0.49 -14.90 3.97
CA SER A 66 -0.82 -14.73 3.31
C SER A 66 -0.98 -15.49 1.99
N GLU A 67 0.07 -16.16 1.51
CA GLU A 67 0.16 -16.69 0.15
C GLU A 67 -0.11 -15.63 -0.95
N CYS A 68 -0.14 -14.35 -0.58
CA CYS A 68 -0.38 -13.26 -1.51
C CYS A 68 0.93 -12.71 -2.06
N LYS A 69 0.95 -12.31 -3.33
CA LYS A 69 2.06 -11.52 -3.89
C LYS A 69 1.83 -10.04 -3.59
N VAL A 70 2.87 -9.31 -3.17
CA VAL A 70 2.76 -7.86 -2.95
C VAL A 70 3.24 -7.10 -4.21
N VAL A 71 2.33 -6.31 -4.78
CA VAL A 71 2.57 -5.43 -5.93
C VAL A 71 2.42 -3.99 -5.50
N GLN A 72 3.30 -3.11 -5.98
CA GLN A 72 3.26 -1.68 -5.68
C GLN A 72 3.02 -0.94 -6.98
N TRP A 73 2.02 -0.06 -7.00
CA TRP A 73 1.65 0.70 -8.20
C TRP A 73 1.47 2.18 -7.89
N HIS A 74 2.06 3.00 -8.75
CA HIS A 74 1.75 4.40 -8.90
C HIS A 74 0.45 4.57 -9.71
N ARG A 75 -0.15 5.75 -9.65
CA ARG A 75 -1.46 6.01 -10.28
C ARG A 75 -1.44 5.81 -11.79
N ASP A 76 -0.32 6.13 -12.43
CA ASP A 76 -0.09 5.96 -13.86
C ASP A 76 0.21 4.50 -14.26
N GLU A 77 0.54 3.63 -13.31
CA GLU A 77 0.84 2.20 -13.53
C GLU A 77 -0.39 1.29 -13.39
N LEU A 78 -1.51 1.84 -12.89
CA LEU A 78 -2.75 1.06 -12.68
C LEU A 78 -3.32 0.56 -14.00
N SER A 79 -3.72 -0.72 -14.01
CA SER A 79 -4.50 -1.31 -15.10
C SER A 79 -5.86 -0.60 -15.26
N SER A 80 -6.48 -0.75 -16.43
CA SER A 80 -7.82 -0.19 -16.69
C SER A 80 -8.86 -0.68 -15.69
N ASP A 81 -8.82 -1.97 -15.31
CA ASP A 81 -9.75 -2.57 -14.36
C ASP A 81 -9.58 -1.98 -12.96
N MET A 82 -8.33 -1.83 -12.50
CA MET A 82 -8.02 -1.23 -11.20
C MET A 82 -8.44 0.26 -11.17
N LYS A 83 -8.23 1.00 -12.26
CA LYS A 83 -8.73 2.39 -12.40
C LYS A 83 -10.25 2.45 -12.31
N GLY A 84 -10.95 1.54 -12.99
CA GLY A 84 -12.40 1.42 -12.93
C GLY A 84 -12.91 1.11 -11.52
N PHE A 85 -12.24 0.21 -10.81
CA PHE A 85 -12.54 -0.08 -9.40
C PHE A 85 -12.33 1.13 -8.50
N VAL A 86 -11.16 1.79 -8.57
CA VAL A 86 -10.87 2.98 -7.75
C VAL A 86 -11.92 4.07 -7.95
N ALA A 87 -12.32 4.33 -9.20
CA ALA A 87 -13.34 5.32 -9.51
C ALA A 87 -14.73 4.91 -8.99
N SER A 88 -15.16 3.68 -9.27
CA SER A 88 -16.51 3.20 -8.90
C SER A 88 -16.70 3.06 -7.39
N ALA A 89 -15.67 2.61 -6.67
CA ALA A 89 -15.69 2.50 -5.21
C ALA A 89 -15.25 3.80 -4.50
N ASN A 90 -14.97 4.88 -5.25
CA ASN A 90 -14.55 6.19 -4.73
C ASN A 90 -13.36 6.10 -3.75
N LEU A 91 -12.39 5.22 -4.05
CA LEU A 91 -11.22 5.03 -3.20
C LEU A 91 -10.38 6.30 -3.14
N ARG A 92 -9.86 6.59 -1.95
CA ARG A 92 -8.88 7.66 -1.72
C ARG A 92 -7.49 7.07 -1.72
N TYR A 93 -6.56 7.69 -2.46
CA TYR A 93 -5.15 7.31 -2.38
C TYR A 93 -4.48 7.87 -1.10
N PRO A 94 -3.38 7.24 -0.63
CA PRO A 94 -3.00 5.87 -0.98
C PRO A 94 -3.99 4.84 -0.44
N ALA A 95 -3.98 3.62 -0.98
CA ALA A 95 -4.84 2.53 -0.51
C ALA A 95 -4.14 1.18 -0.70
N VAL A 96 -4.58 0.17 0.04
CA VAL A 96 -4.20 -1.22 -0.21
C VAL A 96 -5.44 -1.96 -0.69
N VAL A 97 -5.29 -2.72 -1.77
CA VAL A 97 -6.37 -3.45 -2.44
C VAL A 97 -5.96 -4.91 -2.60
N ALA A 98 -6.90 -5.84 -2.47
CA ALA A 98 -6.67 -7.25 -2.74
C ALA A 98 -7.56 -7.76 -3.88
N ASP A 99 -7.10 -8.81 -4.57
CA ASP A 99 -7.97 -9.64 -5.41
C ASP A 99 -9.04 -10.34 -4.55
N LYS A 100 -10.27 -10.42 -5.07
CA LYS A 100 -11.30 -11.31 -4.51
C LYS A 100 -11.18 -12.69 -5.13
N ALA A 101 -11.43 -13.74 -4.35
CA ALA A 101 -11.45 -15.13 -4.84
C ALA A 101 -12.43 -15.35 -6.00
N GLU A 102 -13.53 -14.58 -6.03
CA GLU A 102 -14.59 -14.66 -7.05
C GLU A 102 -14.34 -13.71 -8.24
N GLY A 103 -13.20 -13.02 -8.26
CA GLY A 103 -12.87 -11.98 -9.23
C GLY A 103 -13.20 -10.56 -8.75
N GLY A 104 -12.46 -9.59 -9.30
CA GLY A 104 -12.54 -8.19 -8.91
C GLY A 104 -11.70 -7.85 -7.68
N PHE A 105 -11.93 -6.66 -7.13
CA PHE A 105 -11.06 -6.05 -6.12
C PHE A 105 -11.81 -5.67 -4.84
N VAL A 106 -11.08 -5.58 -3.72
CA VAL A 106 -11.58 -5.07 -2.43
C VAL A 106 -10.54 -4.17 -1.76
N GLU A 107 -10.98 -3.04 -1.20
CA GLU A 107 -10.11 -2.22 -0.34
C GLU A 107 -9.86 -2.95 0.98
N VAL A 108 -8.58 -3.15 1.31
CA VAL A 108 -8.17 -3.81 2.56
C VAL A 108 -7.66 -2.79 3.59
N MET A 109 -6.98 -1.74 3.14
CA MET A 109 -6.60 -0.62 3.99
C MET A 109 -6.84 0.69 3.26
N SER A 110 -7.59 1.58 3.92
CA SER A 110 -7.89 2.92 3.44
C SER A 110 -6.72 3.89 3.62
N SER A 111 -6.82 5.04 2.97
CA SER A 111 -5.87 6.16 3.13
C SER A 111 -5.68 6.60 4.59
N SER A 112 -6.77 6.62 5.37
CA SER A 112 -6.71 7.02 6.79
C SER A 112 -6.00 5.97 7.65
N GLU A 113 -6.20 4.68 7.38
CA GLU A 113 -5.51 3.59 8.08
C GLU A 113 -4.02 3.60 7.77
N LEU A 114 -3.64 3.79 6.50
CA LEU A 114 -2.24 3.94 6.10
C LEU A 114 -1.59 5.18 6.73
N ALA A 115 -2.31 6.30 6.82
CA ALA A 115 -1.82 7.49 7.52
C ALA A 115 -1.58 7.22 9.02
N ALA A 116 -2.42 6.41 9.65
CA ALA A 116 -2.28 6.03 11.06
C ALA A 116 -1.04 5.15 11.33
N CYS A 117 -0.52 4.44 10.32
CA CYS A 117 0.76 3.72 10.41
C CYS A 117 1.95 4.68 10.59
N LYS A 118 1.84 5.97 10.22
CA LYS A 118 2.89 6.99 10.39
C LYS A 118 4.25 6.58 9.79
N GLY A 119 4.23 5.88 8.65
CA GLY A 119 5.44 5.38 7.98
C GLY A 119 6.01 4.09 8.58
N ASP A 120 5.33 3.45 9.52
CA ASP A 120 5.74 2.19 10.14
C ASP A 120 5.19 0.98 9.36
N ALA A 121 6.08 0.22 8.73
CA ALA A 121 5.71 -0.98 7.98
C ALA A 121 5.15 -2.11 8.85
N GLN A 122 5.57 -2.22 10.12
CA GLN A 122 5.04 -3.26 11.01
C GLN A 122 3.59 -2.99 11.38
N LYS A 123 3.20 -1.72 11.57
CA LYS A 123 1.79 -1.36 11.80
C LYS A 123 0.90 -1.70 10.62
N MET A 124 1.41 -1.58 9.40
CA MET A 124 0.67 -2.02 8.22
C MET A 124 0.47 -3.55 8.24
N VAL A 125 1.51 -4.31 8.57
CA VAL A 125 1.43 -5.78 8.72
C VAL A 125 0.43 -6.19 9.81
N GLU A 126 0.47 -5.53 10.96
CA GLU A 126 -0.50 -5.74 12.05
C GLU A 126 -1.92 -5.49 11.58
N GLY A 127 -2.18 -4.35 10.91
CA GLY A 127 -3.50 -4.04 10.36
C GLY A 127 -3.98 -5.07 9.33
N LEU A 128 -3.09 -5.62 8.50
CA LEU A 128 -3.42 -6.71 7.57
C LEU A 128 -3.78 -8.01 8.31
N ARG A 129 -3.05 -8.36 9.38
CA ARG A 129 -3.37 -9.52 10.24
C ARG A 129 -4.70 -9.37 10.94
N GLU A 130 -4.99 -8.20 11.52
CA GLU A 130 -6.25 -7.91 12.22
C GLU A 130 -7.46 -8.06 11.29
N LYS A 131 -7.27 -7.75 10.00
CA LYS A 131 -8.29 -7.88 8.96
C LYS A 131 -8.34 -9.26 8.31
N GLY A 132 -7.50 -10.20 8.74
CA GLY A 132 -7.49 -11.58 8.23
C GLY A 132 -6.83 -11.75 6.86
N TYR A 133 -6.08 -10.75 6.38
CA TYR A 133 -5.31 -10.84 5.13
C TYR A 133 -3.95 -11.49 5.30
N MET A 134 -3.60 -11.91 6.52
CA MET A 134 -2.40 -12.69 6.84
C MET A 134 -2.78 -13.75 7.87
N GLN A 135 -2.26 -14.97 7.72
CA GLN A 135 -2.50 -16.02 8.70
C GLN A 135 -1.81 -15.63 10.01
N GLN A 136 -2.58 -15.48 11.09
CA GLN A 136 -1.98 -15.56 12.42
C GLN A 136 -1.41 -16.96 12.54
N LYS A 137 -0.08 -17.10 12.64
CA LYS A 137 0.49 -18.33 13.17
C LYS A 137 -0.15 -18.51 14.55
N GLN A 138 -1.12 -19.41 14.65
CA GLN A 138 -1.51 -19.94 15.96
C GLN A 138 -0.22 -20.50 16.54
N ALA A 139 0.23 -19.92 17.65
CA ALA A 139 1.26 -20.53 18.47
C ALA A 139 0.67 -21.86 18.94
N SER A 140 1.03 -22.94 18.26
CA SER A 140 0.75 -24.28 18.74
C SER A 140 1.46 -24.43 20.09
N LEU A 141 0.67 -24.59 21.15
CA LEU A 141 1.13 -24.99 22.48
C LEU A 141 1.76 -26.38 22.44
#